data_AF-A0A3M2DBP9-F1
#
_entry.id   AF-A0A3M2DBP9-F1
#
_cell.length_a   1.000
_cell.length_b   1.000
_cell.length_c   1.000
_cell.angle_alpha   90.00
_cell.angle_beta   90.00
_cell.angle_gamma   90.00
#
_symmetry.space_group_name_H-M   'P 1'
#
loop_
_entity.id
_entity.type
_entity.pdbx_description
1 polymer ?
#
loop_
_entity_poly.entity_id
_entity_poly.type
_entity_poly.pdbx_seq_one_letter_code
_entity_poly.pdbx_strand_id
1 'polypeptide(L)'
;MQNIKTRTLATADKAIRALNNTIIGKALLDSGLSLVPVIGPAISSALGSRALQLLEDNTRRFVEALRTEMERIDEAKLDTRFIESDEFVSIVLDIIARNAKTYEQQKVRLFARAFANFTTRDYSDMPYKEGFIDIIDHLSVNHARIVAVIHERSCKPPGENEHQIVVTAEQISSELKIDRSYVEAWCEQLVRYGLIRDAVLGTYGYRPGRYKLTDYGKAFATFLGEKFQ
;
A
#
# COMPACT_ATOMS: atom_id res chain seq x y z
N MET A 1 -26.12 28.42 -1.46
CA MET A 1 -25.62 27.03 -1.61
C MET A 1 -24.12 27.04 -1.97
N GLN A 2 -23.29 27.73 -1.16
CA GLN A 2 -21.92 28.14 -1.54
C GLN A 2 -20.85 27.75 -0.49
N ASN A 3 -21.12 26.75 0.37
CA ASN A 3 -20.39 26.62 1.66
C ASN A 3 -19.90 25.21 2.04
N ILE A 4 -19.80 24.28 1.07
CA ILE A 4 -19.22 22.94 1.31
C ILE A 4 -17.83 22.83 0.67
N LYS A 5 -17.68 23.21 -0.60
CA LYS A 5 -16.38 23.25 -1.32
C LYS A 5 -15.31 24.13 -0.63
N THR A 6 -15.72 25.25 -0.05
CA THR A 6 -14.81 26.21 0.61
C THR A 6 -14.31 25.71 1.97
N ARG A 7 -15.10 24.86 2.65
CA ARG A 7 -14.71 24.21 3.91
C ARG A 7 -13.81 23.01 3.68
N THR A 8 -14.07 22.19 2.66
CA THR A 8 -13.16 21.08 2.29
C THR A 8 -11.78 21.56 1.83
N LEU A 9 -11.69 22.70 1.13
CA LEU A 9 -10.41 23.34 0.79
C LEU A 9 -9.64 23.82 2.02
N ALA A 10 -10.33 24.41 3.01
CA ALA A 10 -9.70 24.88 4.25
C ALA A 10 -9.22 23.73 5.17
N THR A 11 -9.87 22.57 5.08
CA THR A 11 -9.53 21.36 5.86
C THR A 11 -8.37 20.59 5.24
N ALA A 12 -8.33 20.41 3.91
CA ALA A 12 -7.17 19.89 3.21
C ALA A 12 -5.93 20.77 3.48
N ASP A 13 -6.12 22.08 3.46
CA ASP A 13 -5.12 23.07 3.86
C ASP A 13 -4.64 22.90 5.30
N LYS A 14 -5.45 22.40 6.24
CA LYS A 14 -5.06 22.24 7.65
C LYS A 14 -4.24 20.97 7.88
N ALA A 15 -4.57 19.87 7.21
CA ALA A 15 -3.76 18.65 7.21
C ALA A 15 -2.43 18.86 6.47
N ILE A 16 -2.48 19.56 5.33
CA ILE A 16 -1.30 20.04 4.60
C ILE A 16 -0.51 21.02 5.46
N ARG A 17 -1.15 21.90 6.25
CA ARG A 17 -0.45 22.78 7.23
C ARG A 17 0.16 22.02 8.39
N ALA A 18 -0.48 20.96 8.89
CA ALA A 18 0.08 20.10 9.93
C ALA A 18 1.33 19.38 9.40
N LEU A 19 1.27 18.86 8.17
CA LEU A 19 2.44 18.34 7.44
C LEU A 19 3.49 19.45 7.23
N ASN A 20 3.12 20.63 6.72
CA ASN A 20 4.01 21.78 6.55
C ASN A 20 4.62 22.27 7.87
N ASN A 21 4.01 22.00 9.02
CA ASN A 21 4.55 22.38 10.31
C ASN A 21 5.55 21.35 10.85
N THR A 22 5.57 20.12 10.30
CA THR A 22 6.67 19.18 10.50
C THR A 22 7.84 19.52 9.59
N ILE A 23 9.07 19.45 10.09
CA ILE A 23 10.29 19.75 9.31
C ILE A 23 10.34 18.92 8.02
N ILE A 24 9.87 17.67 8.09
CA ILE A 24 9.84 16.72 6.98
C ILE A 24 8.71 17.05 6.00
N GLY A 25 7.52 17.42 6.47
CA GLY A 25 6.41 17.78 5.60
C GLY A 25 6.62 19.13 4.88
N LYS A 26 7.28 20.09 5.53
CA LYS A 26 7.75 21.34 4.90
C LYS A 26 8.80 21.06 3.82
N ALA A 27 9.76 20.20 4.10
CA ALA A 27 10.70 19.72 3.09
C ALA A 27 9.97 18.95 1.96
N LEU A 28 8.96 18.13 2.28
CA LEU A 28 8.16 17.29 1.36
C LEU A 28 7.38 18.11 0.35
N LEU A 29 6.77 19.19 0.84
CA LEU A 29 5.79 19.99 0.11
C LEU A 29 6.41 21.23 -0.54
N ASP A 30 7.34 21.92 0.12
CA ASP A 30 7.98 23.13 -0.43
C ASP A 30 9.12 22.81 -1.41
N SER A 31 9.57 21.55 -1.45
CA SER A 31 10.70 21.15 -2.27
C SER A 31 10.60 19.67 -2.59
N GLY A 32 9.95 19.30 -3.69
CA GLY A 32 9.91 17.92 -4.20
C GLY A 32 11.28 17.28 -4.51
N LEU A 33 12.39 17.89 -4.06
CA LEU A 33 13.79 17.55 -4.30
C LEU A 33 14.72 17.64 -3.07
N SER A 34 14.30 18.16 -1.90
CA SER A 34 15.24 18.36 -0.76
C SER A 34 15.29 17.19 0.25
N LEU A 35 14.61 16.08 -0.05
CA LEU A 35 14.00 15.23 0.98
C LEU A 35 14.68 13.95 1.38
N VAL A 36 15.91 13.72 0.94
CA VAL A 36 16.64 12.60 1.50
C VAL A 36 17.95 13.08 2.10
N PRO A 37 17.93 13.60 3.35
CA PRO A 37 19.15 13.87 4.11
C PRO A 37 20.03 12.62 4.24
N VAL A 38 19.43 11.44 4.25
CA VAL A 38 20.11 10.14 4.43
C VAL A 38 20.86 9.67 3.16
N ILE A 39 20.48 10.17 1.98
CA ILE A 39 21.03 9.73 0.68
C ILE A 39 21.80 10.87 -0.04
N GLY A 40 21.70 12.12 0.42
CA GLY A 40 22.19 13.31 -0.30
C GLY A 40 23.69 13.31 -0.65
N PRO A 41 24.64 13.08 0.28
CA PRO A 41 26.06 13.26 -0.04
C PRO A 41 26.75 12.02 -0.63
N ALA A 42 26.39 10.82 -0.19
CA ALA A 42 27.15 9.60 -0.50
C ALA A 42 26.79 8.98 -1.87
N ILE A 43 25.62 9.32 -2.41
CA ILE A 43 25.08 8.68 -3.62
C ILE A 43 25.17 9.62 -4.84
N SER A 44 25.21 10.95 -4.65
CA SER A 44 25.24 11.91 -5.76
C SER A 44 26.49 11.81 -6.65
N SER A 45 27.61 11.28 -6.13
CA SER A 45 28.82 11.07 -6.94
C SER A 45 28.78 9.81 -7.80
N ALA A 46 27.86 8.87 -7.53
CA ALA A 46 27.79 7.56 -8.19
C ALA A 46 26.52 7.34 -9.03
N LEU A 47 25.45 8.10 -8.81
CA LEU A 47 24.22 7.98 -9.58
C LEU A 47 24.22 8.89 -10.82
N GLY A 48 23.98 8.28 -11.99
CA GLY A 48 23.72 9.03 -13.21
C GLY A 48 22.39 9.79 -13.17
N SER A 49 22.23 10.77 -14.07
CA SER A 49 21.05 11.66 -14.18
C SER A 49 19.70 10.92 -14.19
N ARG A 50 19.64 9.70 -14.72
CA ARG A 50 18.42 8.88 -14.76
C ARG A 50 17.94 8.43 -13.38
N ALA A 51 18.84 8.13 -12.46
CA ALA A 51 18.46 7.68 -11.13
C ALA A 51 17.96 8.85 -10.26
N LEU A 52 18.55 10.03 -10.45
CA LEU A 52 18.00 11.27 -9.89
C LEU A 52 16.61 11.50 -10.45
N GLN A 53 16.42 11.52 -11.77
CA GLN A 53 15.10 11.69 -12.39
C GLN A 53 14.06 10.70 -11.87
N LEU A 54 14.41 9.42 -11.68
CA LEU A 54 13.51 8.43 -11.11
C LEU A 54 13.10 8.79 -9.67
N LEU A 55 14.05 9.19 -8.83
CA LEU A 55 13.79 9.65 -7.46
C LEU A 55 12.85 10.86 -7.45
N GLU A 56 13.13 11.87 -8.28
CA GLU A 56 12.31 13.09 -8.37
C GLU A 56 10.89 12.77 -8.81
N ASP A 57 10.75 11.98 -9.89
CA ASP A 57 9.46 11.57 -10.43
C ASP A 57 8.65 10.75 -9.42
N ASN A 58 9.28 9.82 -8.72
CA ASN A 58 8.63 8.99 -7.72
C ASN A 58 8.20 9.79 -6.49
N THR A 59 9.02 10.74 -6.05
CA THR A 59 8.68 11.62 -4.93
C THR A 59 7.48 12.49 -5.28
N ARG A 60 7.47 13.12 -6.46
CA ARG A 60 6.32 13.90 -6.94
C ARG A 60 5.05 13.05 -7.00
N ARG A 61 5.12 11.87 -7.63
CA ARG A 61 3.97 10.96 -7.73
C ARG A 61 3.46 10.48 -6.38
N PHE A 62 4.36 10.24 -5.43
CA PHE A 62 3.98 9.87 -4.07
C PHE A 62 3.23 10.98 -3.37
N VAL A 63 3.72 12.22 -3.43
CA VAL A 63 3.05 13.38 -2.83
C VAL A 63 1.67 13.62 -3.45
N GLU A 64 1.56 13.52 -4.78
CA GLU A 64 0.28 13.63 -5.50
C GLU A 64 -0.72 12.53 -5.10
N ALA A 65 -0.26 11.29 -5.05
CA ALA A 65 -1.07 10.15 -4.63
C ALA A 65 -1.49 10.29 -3.16
N LEU A 66 -0.57 10.69 -2.28
CA LEU A 66 -0.83 10.88 -0.87
C LEU A 66 -1.88 11.97 -0.65
N ARG A 67 -1.74 13.11 -1.33
CA ARG A 67 -2.75 14.17 -1.29
C ARG A 67 -4.13 13.63 -1.65
N THR A 68 -4.21 12.84 -2.72
CA THR A 68 -5.47 12.23 -3.17
C THR A 68 -6.08 11.29 -2.12
N GLU A 69 -5.26 10.49 -1.44
CA GLU A 69 -5.75 9.58 -0.39
C GLU A 69 -6.14 10.35 0.90
N MET A 70 -5.36 11.37 1.29
CA MET A 70 -5.70 12.22 2.44
C MET A 70 -6.99 13.02 2.24
N GLU A 71 -7.27 13.48 1.01
CA GLU A 71 -8.52 14.18 0.67
C GLU A 71 -9.79 13.30 0.84
N ARG A 72 -9.63 11.97 0.89
CA ARG A 72 -10.73 11.01 1.09
C ARG A 72 -11.00 10.68 2.56
N ILE A 73 -10.06 11.01 3.45
CA ILE A 73 -10.16 10.67 4.87
C ILE A 73 -10.98 11.75 5.58
N ASP A 74 -11.95 11.32 6.38
CA ASP A 74 -12.66 12.21 7.30
C ASP A 74 -11.70 12.68 8.41
N GLU A 75 -11.57 14.00 8.62
CA GLU A 75 -10.70 14.61 9.65
C GLU A 75 -11.00 14.05 11.04
N ALA A 76 -12.25 13.68 11.33
CA ALA A 76 -12.63 13.08 12.61
C ALA A 76 -11.97 11.72 12.87
N LYS A 77 -11.52 11.03 11.81
CA LYS A 77 -10.80 9.75 11.89
C LYS A 77 -9.29 9.92 12.05
N LEU A 78 -8.74 11.12 11.90
CA LEU A 78 -7.30 11.32 12.06
C LEU A 78 -6.87 11.09 13.50
N ASP A 79 -5.72 10.45 13.65
CA ASP A 79 -5.01 10.29 14.90
C ASP A 79 -3.87 11.31 14.98
N THR A 80 -4.16 12.44 15.62
CA THR A 80 -3.18 13.52 15.81
C THR A 80 -2.01 13.09 16.69
N ARG A 81 -2.21 12.16 17.63
CA ARG A 81 -1.13 11.70 18.52
C ARG A 81 -0.11 10.89 17.73
N PHE A 82 -0.59 10.01 16.85
CA PHE A 82 0.28 9.27 15.94
C PHE A 82 1.02 10.22 14.99
N ILE A 83 0.32 11.19 14.38
CA ILE A 83 0.95 12.15 13.45
C ILE A 83 2.08 12.96 14.10
N GLU A 84 1.98 13.25 15.40
CA GLU A 84 2.97 13.99 16.17
C GLU A 84 4.09 13.09 16.75
N SER A 85 4.07 11.78 16.47
CA SER A 85 4.99 10.80 17.05
C SER A 85 6.27 10.57 16.22
N ASP A 86 7.30 10.04 16.88
CA ASP A 86 8.52 9.57 16.21
C ASP A 86 8.25 8.37 15.29
N GLU A 87 7.25 7.54 15.61
CA GLU A 87 6.83 6.40 14.78
C GLU A 87 6.34 6.88 13.41
N PHE A 88 5.53 7.95 13.38
CA PHE A 88 5.10 8.57 12.13
C PHE A 88 6.28 9.05 11.29
N VAL A 89 7.25 9.73 11.92
CA VAL A 89 8.46 10.19 11.23
C VAL A 89 9.24 9.02 10.64
N SER A 90 9.44 7.95 11.41
CA SER A 90 10.12 6.73 10.95
C SER A 90 9.43 6.11 9.74
N ILE A 91 8.10 5.97 9.78
CA ILE A 91 7.30 5.38 8.70
C ILE A 91 7.36 6.24 7.43
N VAL A 92 7.26 7.57 7.54
CA VAL A 92 7.40 8.49 6.41
C VAL A 92 8.75 8.29 5.72
N LEU A 93 9.83 8.25 6.50
CA LEU A 93 11.19 8.14 5.98
C LEU A 93 11.41 6.79 5.29
N ASP A 94 10.93 5.69 5.88
CA ASP A 94 11.03 4.36 5.28
C ASP A 94 10.28 4.27 3.95
N ILE A 95 9.03 4.77 3.91
CA ILE A 95 8.23 4.78 2.70
C ILE A 95 8.88 5.63 1.59
N ILE A 96 9.42 6.81 1.92
CA ILE A 96 10.13 7.65 0.94
C ILE A 96 11.36 6.91 0.38
N ALA A 97 12.16 6.29 1.25
CA ALA A 97 13.37 5.57 0.84
C ALA A 97 13.05 4.38 -0.09
N ARG A 98 11.94 3.66 0.15
CA ARG A 98 11.50 2.56 -0.71
C ARG A 98 10.89 3.05 -2.01
N ASN A 99 10.07 4.09 -1.94
CA ASN A 99 9.44 4.69 -3.09
C ASN A 99 10.47 5.31 -4.07
N ALA A 100 11.55 5.89 -3.54
CA ALA A 100 12.65 6.46 -4.33
C ALA A 100 13.18 5.52 -5.43
N LYS A 101 13.33 4.23 -5.12
CA LYS A 101 13.86 3.20 -6.02
C LYS A 101 12.80 2.44 -6.83
N THR A 102 11.51 2.76 -6.65
CA THR A 102 10.39 1.98 -7.21
C THR A 102 10.13 2.34 -8.67
N TYR A 103 10.14 1.38 -9.60
CA TYR A 103 9.81 1.66 -11.01
C TYR A 103 8.31 1.47 -11.32
N GLU A 104 7.58 0.71 -10.50
CA GLU A 104 6.15 0.42 -10.69
C GLU A 104 5.28 1.53 -10.10
N GLN A 105 4.66 2.36 -10.94
CA GLN A 105 3.83 3.50 -10.50
C GLN A 105 2.66 3.13 -9.59
N GLN A 106 2.12 1.93 -9.74
CA GLN A 106 1.05 1.42 -8.88
C GLN A 106 1.51 1.21 -7.45
N LYS A 107 2.78 0.81 -7.23
CA LYS A 107 3.34 0.65 -5.88
C LYS A 107 3.50 1.98 -5.16
N VAL A 108 3.83 3.05 -5.90
CA VAL A 108 3.83 4.43 -5.35
C VAL A 108 2.46 4.78 -4.76
N ARG A 109 1.37 4.41 -5.44
CA ARG A 109 0.01 4.62 -4.91
C ARG A 109 -0.30 3.76 -3.70
N LEU A 110 0.18 2.51 -3.67
CA LEU A 110 0.00 1.63 -2.51
C LEU A 110 0.74 2.17 -1.28
N PHE A 111 1.96 2.67 -1.45
CA PHE A 111 2.70 3.35 -0.38
C PHE A 111 1.97 4.60 0.13
N ALA A 112 1.47 5.43 -0.78
CA ALA A 112 0.70 6.62 -0.41
C ALA A 112 -0.58 6.27 0.38
N ARG A 113 -1.31 5.25 -0.06
CA ARG A 113 -2.50 4.77 0.64
C ARG A 113 -2.17 4.15 1.99
N ALA A 114 -1.15 3.30 2.06
CA ALA A 114 -0.70 2.71 3.31
C ALA A 114 -0.36 3.81 4.33
N PHE A 115 0.41 4.80 3.89
CA PHE A 115 0.76 5.94 4.72
C PHE A 115 -0.48 6.70 5.20
N ALA A 116 -1.40 7.03 4.30
CA ALA A 116 -2.64 7.72 4.65
C ALA A 116 -3.47 6.95 5.69
N ASN A 117 -3.60 5.63 5.54
CA ASN A 117 -4.32 4.80 6.49
C ASN A 117 -3.68 4.79 7.88
N PHE A 118 -2.35 4.71 7.98
CA PHE A 118 -1.66 4.75 9.28
C PHE A 118 -1.94 6.05 10.05
N THR A 119 -2.30 7.13 9.37
CA THR A 119 -2.71 8.39 10.03
C THR A 119 -4.12 8.37 10.62
N THR A 120 -4.88 7.29 10.44
CA THR A 120 -6.25 7.16 10.93
C THR A 120 -6.32 6.32 12.19
N ARG A 121 -7.27 6.61 13.09
CA ARG A 121 -7.47 5.88 14.36
C ARG A 121 -7.78 4.39 14.17
N ASP A 122 -8.29 4.01 13.00
CA ASP A 122 -8.58 2.61 12.69
C ASP A 122 -7.29 1.79 12.52
N TYR A 123 -6.16 2.45 12.20
CA TYR A 123 -4.90 1.77 11.86
C TYR A 123 -3.64 2.37 12.52
N SER A 124 -3.74 3.50 13.22
CA SER A 124 -2.62 4.14 13.90
C SER A 124 -2.07 3.30 15.06
N ASP A 125 -2.91 2.48 15.68
CA ASP A 125 -2.51 1.52 16.73
C ASP A 125 -2.23 0.11 16.16
N MET A 126 -2.23 -0.06 14.83
CA MET A 126 -1.96 -1.35 14.20
C MET A 126 -0.58 -1.87 14.63
N PRO A 127 -0.48 -3.12 15.11
CA PRO A 127 0.80 -3.73 15.41
C PRO A 127 1.56 -4.01 14.11
N TYR A 128 2.87 -3.78 14.12
CA TYR A 128 3.80 -4.15 13.05
C TYR A 128 3.48 -3.50 11.68
N LYS A 129 3.38 -2.17 11.64
CA LYS A 129 3.16 -1.38 10.41
C LYS A 129 4.27 -1.59 9.38
N GLU A 130 5.50 -1.79 9.85
CA GLU A 130 6.68 -2.08 9.04
C GLU A 130 6.48 -3.36 8.21
N GLY A 131 5.80 -4.37 8.76
CA GLY A 131 5.48 -5.60 8.03
C GLY A 131 4.61 -5.34 6.81
N PHE A 132 3.65 -4.41 6.90
CA PHE A 132 2.80 -4.04 5.76
C PHE A 132 3.60 -3.26 4.72
N ILE A 133 4.50 -2.37 5.15
CA ILE A 133 5.40 -1.62 4.28
C ILE A 133 6.35 -2.58 3.54
N ASP A 134 6.92 -3.56 4.26
CA ASP A 134 7.77 -4.62 3.72
C ASP A 134 7.04 -5.43 2.66
N ILE A 135 5.80 -5.85 2.95
CA ILE A 135 4.99 -6.57 1.98
C ILE A 135 4.78 -5.71 0.73
N ILE A 136 4.38 -4.44 0.85
CA ILE A 136 4.19 -3.56 -0.31
C ILE A 136 5.49 -3.42 -1.12
N ASP A 137 6.64 -3.27 -0.46
CA ASP A 137 7.95 -3.15 -1.14
C ASP A 137 8.34 -4.42 -1.90
N HIS A 138 7.97 -5.61 -1.42
CA HIS A 138 8.33 -6.86 -2.08
C HIS A 138 7.28 -7.36 -3.08
N LEU A 139 6.01 -7.01 -2.91
CA LEU A 139 4.95 -7.43 -3.82
C LEU A 139 5.03 -6.63 -5.12
N SER A 140 5.12 -7.34 -6.25
CA SER A 140 4.85 -6.74 -7.57
C SER A 140 3.37 -6.40 -7.72
N VAL A 141 3.03 -5.60 -8.73
CA VAL A 141 1.62 -5.30 -9.07
C VAL A 141 0.79 -6.55 -9.30
N ASN A 142 1.36 -7.61 -9.87
CA ASN A 142 0.61 -8.84 -10.11
C ASN A 142 0.25 -9.58 -8.81
N HIS A 143 1.09 -9.51 -7.77
CA HIS A 143 0.72 -10.03 -6.46
C HIS A 143 -0.49 -9.29 -5.88
N ALA A 144 -0.47 -7.96 -5.95
CA ALA A 144 -1.57 -7.11 -5.50
C ALA A 144 -2.88 -7.43 -6.26
N ARG A 145 -2.81 -7.59 -7.59
CA ARG A 145 -3.95 -8.00 -8.42
C ARG A 145 -4.49 -9.39 -8.04
N ILE A 146 -3.62 -10.34 -7.74
CA ILE A 146 -4.02 -11.68 -7.28
C ILE A 146 -4.75 -11.60 -5.93
N VAL A 147 -4.20 -10.86 -4.97
CA VAL A 147 -4.85 -10.63 -3.67
C VAL A 147 -6.23 -10.00 -3.86
N ALA A 148 -6.36 -9.02 -4.76
CA ALA A 148 -7.63 -8.40 -5.12
C ALA A 148 -8.67 -9.43 -5.60
N VAL A 149 -8.31 -10.28 -6.56
CA VAL A 149 -9.21 -11.31 -7.11
C VAL A 149 -9.66 -12.28 -6.01
N ILE A 150 -8.74 -12.72 -5.15
CA ILE A 150 -9.07 -13.62 -4.04
C ILE A 150 -9.99 -12.92 -3.04
N HIS A 151 -9.74 -11.64 -2.72
CA HIS A 151 -10.57 -10.83 -1.84
C HIS A 151 -11.99 -10.64 -2.37
N GLU A 152 -12.13 -10.15 -3.60
CA GLU A 152 -13.44 -9.89 -4.23
C GLU A 152 -14.30 -11.15 -4.29
N ARG A 153 -13.69 -12.30 -4.60
CA ARG A 153 -14.40 -13.59 -4.59
C ARG A 153 -14.78 -14.01 -3.18
N SER A 154 -13.93 -13.74 -2.18
CA SER A 154 -14.17 -14.02 -0.75
C SER A 154 -15.28 -13.18 -0.12
N CYS A 155 -15.64 -12.04 -0.71
CA CYS A 155 -16.69 -11.15 -0.19
C CYS A 155 -18.08 -11.40 -0.78
N LYS A 156 -18.25 -12.33 -1.74
CA LYS A 156 -19.58 -12.66 -2.30
C LYS A 156 -20.42 -13.42 -1.27
N PRO A 157 -21.71 -13.07 -1.07
CA PRO A 157 -22.55 -13.72 -0.07
C PRO A 157 -22.66 -15.23 -0.36
N PRO A 158 -22.52 -16.08 0.67
CA PRO A 158 -22.52 -17.52 0.48
C PRO A 158 -23.91 -17.99 0.04
N GLY A 159 -24.04 -18.44 -1.21
CA GLY A 159 -25.03 -19.47 -1.53
C GLY A 159 -24.50 -20.79 -0.99
N GLU A 160 -25.14 -21.31 0.06
CA GLU A 160 -24.95 -22.65 0.64
C GLU A 160 -23.52 -23.23 0.50
N ASN A 161 -22.57 -22.78 1.33
CA ASN A 161 -21.42 -23.53 1.87
C ASN A 161 -20.34 -22.56 2.38
N GLU A 162 -20.42 -22.24 3.68
CA GLU A 162 -19.51 -21.37 4.44
C GLU A 162 -18.04 -21.87 4.45
N HIS A 163 -17.77 -23.07 3.94
CA HIS A 163 -16.46 -23.72 3.95
C HIS A 163 -15.64 -23.61 2.65
N GLN A 164 -16.16 -23.03 1.56
CA GLN A 164 -15.40 -22.95 0.31
C GLN A 164 -15.57 -21.64 -0.45
N ILE A 165 -14.93 -20.58 0.02
CA ILE A 165 -14.45 -19.54 -0.91
C ILE A 165 -12.97 -19.77 -1.15
N VAL A 166 -12.69 -20.84 -1.89
CA VAL A 166 -11.35 -21.20 -2.38
C VAL A 166 -11.29 -20.78 -3.84
N VAL A 167 -10.28 -20.00 -4.18
CA VAL A 167 -10.05 -19.55 -5.56
C VAL A 167 -8.93 -20.37 -6.17
N THR A 168 -9.15 -20.91 -7.37
CA THR A 168 -8.13 -21.74 -8.03
C THR A 168 -7.15 -20.90 -8.84
N ALA A 169 -5.92 -21.41 -9.03
CA ALA A 169 -4.94 -20.81 -9.93
C ALA A 169 -5.51 -20.62 -11.35
N GLU A 170 -6.31 -21.58 -11.83
CA GLU A 170 -7.00 -21.53 -13.13
C GLU A 170 -7.96 -20.34 -13.23
N GLN A 171 -8.74 -20.09 -12.17
CA GLN A 171 -9.67 -18.96 -12.11
C GLN A 171 -8.93 -17.63 -12.13
N ILE A 172 -7.85 -17.51 -11.34
CA ILE A 172 -7.01 -16.31 -11.29
C ILE A 172 -6.32 -16.07 -12.63
N SER A 173 -5.77 -17.12 -13.24
CA SER A 173 -5.13 -17.09 -14.56
C SER A 173 -6.10 -16.60 -15.63
N SER A 174 -7.31 -17.16 -15.68
CA SER A 174 -8.35 -16.77 -16.63
C SER A 174 -8.79 -15.31 -16.45
N GLU A 175 -8.95 -14.87 -15.21
CA GLU A 175 -9.44 -13.53 -14.88
C GLU A 175 -8.40 -12.44 -15.16
N LEU A 176 -7.14 -12.68 -14.77
CA LEU A 176 -6.05 -11.72 -14.96
C LEU A 176 -5.40 -11.81 -16.35
N LYS A 177 -5.74 -12.84 -17.15
CA LYS A 177 -5.12 -13.19 -18.42
C LYS A 177 -3.61 -13.37 -18.29
N ILE A 178 -3.19 -14.06 -17.24
CA ILE A 178 -1.79 -14.38 -16.96
C ILE A 178 -1.62 -15.89 -17.02
N ASP A 179 -0.52 -16.35 -17.59
CA ASP A 179 -0.22 -17.77 -17.62
C ASP A 179 -0.19 -18.38 -16.20
N ARG A 180 -0.76 -19.57 -16.10
CA ARG A 180 -1.02 -20.25 -14.84
C ARG A 180 0.25 -20.53 -14.04
N SER A 181 1.38 -20.84 -14.68
CA SER A 181 2.61 -21.15 -13.93
C SER A 181 3.13 -19.91 -13.19
N TYR A 182 2.97 -18.72 -13.77
CA TYR A 182 3.31 -17.47 -13.06
C TYR A 182 2.35 -17.17 -11.92
N VAL A 183 1.06 -17.44 -12.10
CA VAL A 183 0.07 -17.31 -11.03
C VAL A 183 0.41 -18.22 -9.86
N GLU A 184 0.74 -19.49 -10.12
CA GLU A 184 1.16 -20.43 -9.06
C GLU A 184 2.41 -19.93 -8.33
N ALA A 185 3.44 -19.48 -9.06
CA ALA A 185 4.66 -18.94 -8.46
C ALA A 185 4.41 -17.69 -7.59
N TRP A 186 3.58 -16.75 -8.05
CA TRP A 186 3.22 -15.57 -7.24
C TRP A 186 2.34 -15.93 -6.04
N CYS A 187 1.45 -16.90 -6.18
CA CYS A 187 0.67 -17.39 -5.05
C CYS A 187 1.57 -18.04 -3.99
N GLU A 188 2.60 -18.80 -4.38
CA GLU A 188 3.59 -19.31 -3.42
C GLU A 188 4.30 -18.18 -2.65
N GLN A 189 4.64 -17.08 -3.32
CA GLN A 189 5.20 -15.91 -2.66
C GLN A 189 4.21 -15.27 -1.68
N LEU A 190 2.94 -15.12 -2.08
CA LEU A 190 1.87 -14.62 -1.20
C LEU A 190 1.62 -15.54 0.01
N VAL A 191 1.80 -16.86 -0.15
CA VAL A 191 1.77 -17.81 0.97
C VAL A 191 2.92 -17.55 1.94
N ARG A 192 4.13 -17.27 1.44
CA ARG A 192 5.30 -16.95 2.29
C ARG A 192 5.10 -15.65 3.08
N TYR A 193 4.44 -14.65 2.51
CA TYR A 193 4.05 -13.42 3.23
C TYR A 193 2.85 -13.62 4.17
N GLY A 194 2.29 -14.83 4.24
CA GLY A 194 1.14 -15.14 5.09
C GLY A 194 -0.15 -14.45 4.65
N LEU A 195 -0.22 -13.90 3.44
CA LEU A 195 -1.42 -13.20 2.93
C LEU A 195 -2.48 -14.18 2.45
N ILE A 196 -2.06 -15.28 1.84
CA ILE A 196 -2.94 -16.36 1.41
C ILE A 196 -2.45 -17.68 2.00
N ARG A 197 -3.32 -18.69 1.98
CA ARG A 197 -2.97 -20.07 2.29
C ARG A 197 -3.42 -20.99 1.17
N ASP A 198 -2.67 -22.06 0.95
CA ASP A 198 -3.16 -23.17 0.14
C ASP A 198 -4.18 -23.97 0.97
N ALA A 199 -5.42 -24.03 0.48
CA ALA A 199 -6.57 -24.61 1.17
C ALA A 199 -6.58 -26.14 1.16
N VAL A 200 -5.73 -26.79 0.35
CA VAL A 200 -5.63 -28.25 0.28
C VAL A 200 -4.32 -28.80 0.86
N LEU A 201 -3.47 -27.93 1.41
CA LEU A 201 -2.24 -28.34 2.09
C LEU A 201 -2.55 -29.34 3.23
N GLY A 202 -1.87 -30.48 3.24
CA GLY A 202 -2.07 -31.54 4.23
C GLY A 202 -3.16 -32.56 3.90
N THR A 203 -3.75 -32.51 2.70
CA THR A 203 -4.73 -33.51 2.23
C THR A 203 -4.07 -34.61 1.38
N TYR A 204 -4.61 -35.83 1.43
CA TYR A 204 -4.14 -36.96 0.62
C TYR A 204 -4.41 -36.69 -0.88
N GLY A 205 -3.36 -36.75 -1.72
CA GLY A 205 -3.46 -36.38 -3.13
C GLY A 205 -3.29 -34.89 -3.43
N TYR A 206 -2.56 -34.18 -2.57
CA TYR A 206 -2.24 -32.75 -2.68
C TYR A 206 -1.89 -32.33 -4.12
N ARG A 207 -2.61 -31.32 -4.60
CA ARG A 207 -2.27 -30.56 -5.80
C ARG A 207 -2.34 -29.08 -5.45
N PRO A 208 -1.23 -28.32 -5.55
CA PRO A 208 -1.24 -26.89 -5.28
C PRO A 208 -2.18 -26.17 -6.25
N GLY A 209 -2.54 -24.94 -5.89
CA GLY A 209 -3.34 -24.07 -6.78
C GLY A 209 -4.75 -23.79 -6.29
N ARG A 210 -4.99 -23.93 -4.98
CA ARG A 210 -6.27 -23.61 -4.34
C ARG A 210 -6.03 -22.66 -3.18
N TYR A 211 -6.40 -21.41 -3.34
CA TYR A 211 -5.98 -20.34 -2.43
C TYR A 211 -7.16 -19.70 -1.69
N LYS A 212 -6.90 -19.28 -0.45
CA LYS A 212 -7.81 -18.50 0.38
C LYS A 212 -7.04 -17.41 1.12
N LEU A 213 -7.63 -16.24 1.31
CA LEU A 213 -7.04 -15.22 2.19
C LEU A 213 -6.95 -15.74 3.63
N THR A 214 -5.81 -15.49 4.27
CA THR A 214 -5.69 -15.60 5.72
C THR A 214 -6.37 -14.39 6.38
N ASP A 215 -6.54 -14.40 7.69
CA ASP A 215 -7.06 -13.21 8.39
C ASP A 215 -6.09 -12.03 8.30
N TYR A 216 -4.78 -12.31 8.29
CA TYR A 216 -3.74 -11.31 8.02
C TYR A 216 -3.85 -10.74 6.60
N GLY A 217 -4.09 -11.58 5.60
CA GLY A 217 -4.32 -11.14 4.22
C GLY A 217 -5.61 -10.35 4.02
N LYS A 218 -6.69 -10.70 4.74
CA LYS A 218 -7.91 -9.89 4.76
C LYS A 218 -7.63 -8.52 5.36
N ALA A 219 -6.97 -8.46 6.52
CA ALA A 219 -6.59 -7.20 7.15
C ALA A 219 -5.73 -6.33 6.21
N PHE A 220 -4.75 -6.94 5.53
CA PHE A 220 -3.92 -6.26 4.54
C PHE A 220 -4.72 -5.76 3.32
N ALA A 221 -5.64 -6.57 2.78
CA ALA A 221 -6.48 -6.17 1.65
C ALA A 221 -7.49 -5.07 2.03
N THR A 222 -8.09 -5.16 3.22
CA THR A 222 -8.98 -4.12 3.76
C THR A 222 -8.23 -2.83 4.02
N PHE A 223 -7.02 -2.93 4.59
CA PHE A 223 -6.12 -1.79 4.78
C PHE A 223 -5.86 -1.10 3.45
N LEU A 224 -5.40 -1.81 2.41
CA LEU A 224 -5.13 -1.19 1.11
C LEU A 224 -6.39 -0.85 0.28
N GLY A 225 -7.59 -1.14 0.76
CA GLY A 225 -8.84 -0.88 0.07
C GLY A 225 -9.09 -1.79 -1.15
N GLU A 226 -10.36 -1.89 -1.57
CA GLU A 226 -10.87 -2.94 -2.47
C GLU A 226 -10.33 -2.91 -3.91
N LYS A 227 -9.58 -1.89 -4.33
CA LYS A 227 -9.09 -1.77 -5.72
C LYS A 227 -7.59 -1.49 -5.75
N PHE A 228 -6.84 -2.52 -6.15
CA PHE A 228 -5.41 -2.48 -6.46
C PHE A 228 -5.15 -2.01 -7.91
N GLN A 229 -5.87 -0.98 -8.38
CA GLN A 229 -5.83 -0.49 -9.78
C GLN A 229 -4.74 0.58 -10.03
#